data_AF-A0A511KS49-F1
#
_entry.id   AF-A0A511KS49-F1
#
_cell.length_a   1.000
_cell.length_b   1.000
_cell.length_c   1.000
_cell.angle_alpha   90.00
_cell.angle_beta   90.00
_cell.angle_gamma   90.00
#
_symmetry.space_group_name_H-M   'P 1'
#
loop_
_entity.id
_entity.type
_entity.pdbx_description
1 polymer ?
#
loop_
_entity_poly.entity_id
_entity_poly.type
_entity_poly.pdbx_seq_one_letter_code
_entity_poly.pdbx_strand_id
1 'polypeptide(L)'
;MEQAYAVVYFSASGAYGLYVMRRQESWWYHTEHFWLEYPHWCGAWTGALKSYYLLQFLVLAQQMIVLVLGLEKPRSDFMELVIHHIVTLWLVGWSYMINLTMIGTAIFVSMDLPDIWLAVSKCLNYLDLQRTSEVSFVFFLVVWHYMRHYLNLRILWSVWNEYDLIPEQWRSWTSPKGWWVFFGFGSGAIPAWMKYQIFAPILALQLVNTFWSYLIWRILFRMISGQKAADVREEGEDDEEEAQAQAVKPESKKKR
;
A
#
# COMPACT_ATOMS: atom_id res chain seq x y z
N MET A 1 -2.88 -11.67 18.33
CA MET A 1 -4.13 -10.88 18.09
C MET A 1 -3.97 -9.84 16.99
N GLU A 2 -2.77 -9.32 16.76
CA GLU A 2 -2.48 -8.27 15.76
C GLU A 2 -2.80 -8.67 14.32
N GLN A 3 -2.49 -9.91 13.92
CA GLN A 3 -2.78 -10.38 12.56
C GLN A 3 -4.28 -10.50 12.26
N ALA A 4 -5.12 -10.79 13.28
CA ALA A 4 -6.56 -10.85 13.10
C ALA A 4 -7.15 -9.45 12.84
N TYR A 5 -6.63 -8.42 13.51
CA TYR A 5 -6.96 -7.03 13.20
C TYR A 5 -6.57 -6.66 11.78
N ALA A 6 -5.37 -7.05 11.32
CA ALA A 6 -4.91 -6.80 9.95
C ALA A 6 -5.85 -7.41 8.91
N VAL A 7 -6.32 -8.66 9.10
CA VAL A 7 -7.30 -9.28 8.19
C VAL A 7 -8.58 -8.46 8.10
N VAL A 8 -9.14 -8.05 9.24
CA VAL A 8 -10.39 -7.27 9.28
C VAL A 8 -10.20 -5.91 8.62
N TYR A 9 -9.13 -5.21 8.94
CA TYR A 9 -8.82 -3.89 8.40
C TYR A 9 -8.61 -3.93 6.89
N PHE A 10 -7.68 -4.76 6.39
CA PHE A 10 -7.39 -4.84 4.95
C PHE A 10 -8.56 -5.37 4.15
N SER A 11 -9.38 -6.28 4.70
CA SER A 11 -10.59 -6.75 4.03
C SER A 11 -11.64 -5.64 3.91
N ALA A 12 -11.87 -4.89 4.99
CA ALA A 12 -12.81 -3.76 4.98
C ALA A 12 -12.32 -2.63 4.06
N SER A 13 -11.04 -2.26 4.16
CA SER A 13 -10.42 -1.24 3.31
C SER A 13 -10.43 -1.66 1.84
N GLY A 14 -10.02 -2.89 1.52
CA GLY A 14 -9.99 -3.42 0.16
C GLY A 14 -11.39 -3.49 -0.46
N ALA A 15 -12.39 -3.96 0.29
CA ALA A 15 -13.79 -3.97 -0.17
C ALA A 15 -14.32 -2.56 -0.42
N TYR A 16 -14.02 -1.62 0.48
CA TYR A 16 -14.45 -0.24 0.35
C TYR A 16 -13.74 0.49 -0.80
N GLY A 17 -12.45 0.24 -0.98
CA GLY A 17 -11.65 0.74 -2.10
C GLY A 17 -12.15 0.24 -3.45
N LEU A 18 -12.46 -1.06 -3.57
CA LEU A 18 -13.07 -1.63 -4.77
C LEU A 18 -14.47 -1.03 -5.05
N TYR A 19 -15.28 -0.81 -4.01
CA TYR A 19 -16.58 -0.16 -4.15
C TYR A 19 -16.45 1.28 -4.68
N VAL A 20 -15.49 2.05 -4.17
CA VAL A 20 -15.20 3.41 -4.64
C VAL A 20 -14.66 3.39 -6.07
N MET A 21 -13.69 2.52 -6.36
CA MET A 21 -13.07 2.41 -7.68
C MET A 21 -14.08 1.99 -8.76
N ARG A 22 -15.06 1.14 -8.43
CA ARG A 22 -16.12 0.70 -9.37
C ARG A 22 -16.99 1.85 -9.88
N ARG A 23 -17.04 2.94 -9.13
CA ARG A 23 -17.82 4.14 -9.46
C ARG A 23 -17.00 5.17 -10.23
N GLN A 24 -15.72 4.90 -10.46
CA GLN A 24 -14.83 5.72 -11.27
C GLN A 24 -14.71 5.13 -12.67
N GLU A 25 -14.50 5.98 -13.67
CA GLU A 25 -14.26 5.53 -15.04
C GLU A 25 -12.93 4.78 -15.19
N SER A 26 -11.98 5.05 -14.29
CA SER A 26 -10.72 4.33 -14.16
C SER A 26 -10.85 2.91 -13.59
N TRP A 27 -12.09 2.38 -13.48
CA TRP A 27 -12.36 1.04 -12.95
C TRP A 27 -11.42 0.01 -13.55
N TRP A 28 -10.75 -0.75 -12.69
CA TRP A 28 -9.76 -1.75 -13.07
C TRP A 28 -8.61 -1.25 -13.97
N TYR A 29 -8.05 -0.09 -13.59
CA TYR A 29 -6.81 0.46 -14.16
C TYR A 29 -6.91 0.75 -15.67
N HIS A 30 -8.06 1.23 -16.15
CA HIS A 30 -8.14 1.94 -17.42
C HIS A 30 -7.44 3.29 -17.22
N THR A 31 -6.15 3.32 -17.55
CA THR A 31 -5.22 4.36 -17.12
C THR A 31 -5.39 5.66 -17.88
N GLU A 32 -5.98 5.62 -19.07
CA GLU A 32 -6.36 6.78 -19.87
C GLU A 32 -7.27 7.74 -19.09
N HIS A 33 -8.22 7.20 -18.33
CA HIS A 33 -9.17 7.98 -17.52
C HIS A 33 -8.53 8.65 -16.29
N PHE A 34 -7.28 8.34 -15.97
CA PHE A 34 -6.55 9.10 -14.96
C PHE A 34 -6.33 10.56 -15.41
N TRP A 35 -6.20 10.77 -16.72
CA TRP A 35 -5.78 12.04 -17.33
C TRP A 35 -6.89 12.70 -18.13
N LEU A 36 -7.76 11.91 -18.76
CA LEU A 36 -8.93 12.41 -19.48
C LEU A 36 -9.85 13.17 -18.52
N GLU A 37 -10.49 14.22 -19.03
CA GLU A 37 -11.41 15.09 -18.27
C GLU A 37 -10.83 15.72 -17.01
N TYR A 38 -9.49 15.66 -16.86
CA TYR A 38 -8.81 16.39 -15.82
C TYR A 38 -9.09 17.89 -15.98
N PRO A 39 -9.29 18.61 -14.86
CA PRO A 39 -9.35 18.19 -13.47
C PRO A 39 -10.71 17.58 -13.07
N HIS A 40 -10.63 16.53 -12.26
CA HIS A 40 -11.76 15.73 -11.75
C HIS A 40 -12.58 16.46 -10.67
N TRP A 41 -12.93 17.74 -10.91
CA TRP A 41 -13.70 18.57 -9.99
C TRP A 41 -15.12 18.02 -9.87
N CYS A 42 -15.44 17.46 -8.71
CA CYS A 42 -16.81 17.33 -8.22
C CYS A 42 -17.82 16.77 -9.24
N GLY A 43 -17.62 15.54 -9.72
CA GLY A 43 -18.75 14.68 -10.04
C GLY A 43 -19.47 14.22 -8.76
N ALA A 44 -20.75 13.81 -8.86
CA ALA A 44 -21.68 13.39 -7.80
C ALA A 44 -21.23 12.21 -6.88
N TRP A 45 -19.94 11.89 -6.85
CA TRP A 45 -19.29 10.70 -6.30
C TRP A 45 -18.46 11.01 -5.04
N THR A 46 -18.54 12.25 -4.55
CA THR A 46 -17.60 12.88 -3.62
C THR A 46 -17.65 12.36 -2.20
N GLY A 47 -18.79 11.87 -1.70
CA GLY A 47 -18.89 11.41 -0.31
C GLY A 47 -17.99 10.21 -0.05
N ALA A 48 -18.24 9.10 -0.75
CA ALA A 48 -17.51 7.84 -0.56
C ALA A 48 -16.03 7.95 -0.93
N LEU A 49 -15.70 8.67 -2.01
CA LEU A 49 -14.31 8.91 -2.39
C LEU A 49 -13.58 9.72 -1.32
N LYS A 50 -14.17 10.83 -0.84
CA LYS A 50 -13.54 11.65 0.20
C LYS A 50 -13.38 10.89 1.49
N SER A 51 -14.40 10.15 1.95
CA SER A 51 -14.28 9.38 3.18
C SER A 51 -13.24 8.26 3.05
N TYR A 52 -13.18 7.55 1.92
CA TYR A 52 -12.13 6.55 1.70
C TYR A 52 -10.74 7.18 1.72
N TYR A 53 -10.57 8.27 0.99
CA TYR A 53 -9.30 8.95 0.87
C TYR A 53 -8.81 9.54 2.21
N LEU A 54 -9.70 10.20 2.94
CA LEU A 54 -9.40 10.78 4.25
C LEU A 54 -9.15 9.69 5.30
N LEU A 55 -9.92 8.60 5.28
CA LEU A 55 -9.69 7.47 6.18
C LEU A 55 -8.33 6.83 5.93
N GLN A 56 -7.97 6.59 4.66
CA GLN A 56 -6.67 6.03 4.31
C GLN A 56 -5.53 6.96 4.72
N PHE A 57 -5.68 8.27 4.50
CA PHE A 57 -4.71 9.26 4.96
C PHE A 57 -4.57 9.27 6.48
N LEU A 58 -5.67 9.21 7.23
CA LEU A 58 -5.66 9.19 8.69
C LEU A 58 -4.98 7.93 9.24
N VAL A 59 -5.29 6.75 8.68
CA VAL A 59 -4.65 5.50 9.10
C VAL A 59 -3.16 5.52 8.79
N LEU A 60 -2.78 5.99 7.60
CA LEU A 60 -1.37 6.12 7.23
C LEU A 60 -0.63 7.11 8.13
N ALA A 61 -1.24 8.23 8.47
CA ALA A 61 -0.68 9.21 9.40
C ALA A 61 -0.56 8.64 10.82
N GLN A 62 -1.56 7.89 11.27
CA GLN A 62 -1.53 7.20 12.56
C GLN A 62 -0.42 6.14 12.60
N GLN A 63 -0.23 5.35 11.54
CA GLN A 63 0.88 4.38 11.47
C GLN A 63 2.24 5.09 11.48
N MET A 64 2.38 6.22 10.78
CA MET A 64 3.61 7.01 10.84
C MET A 64 3.91 7.52 12.26
N ILE A 65 2.89 7.97 13.01
CA ILE A 65 3.05 8.40 14.40
C ILE A 65 3.50 7.24 15.29
N VAL A 66 2.89 6.06 15.12
CA VAL A 66 3.28 4.83 15.85
C VAL A 66 4.75 4.48 15.60
N LEU A 67 5.21 4.56 14.35
CA LEU A 67 6.60 4.30 13.97
C LEU A 67 7.57 5.34 14.56
N VAL A 68 7.23 6.63 14.50
CA VAL A 68 8.08 7.72 15.03
C VAL A 68 8.19 7.68 16.55
N LEU A 69 7.11 7.33 17.24
CA LEU A 69 7.08 7.20 18.70
C LEU A 69 7.69 5.87 19.18
N GLY A 70 8.04 4.96 18.28
CA GLY A 70 8.62 3.65 18.62
C GLY A 70 7.68 2.78 19.45
N LEU A 71 6.36 2.91 19.24
CA LEU A 71 5.36 2.13 19.98
C LEU A 71 5.30 0.66 19.52
N GLU A 72 5.82 0.37 18.33
CA GLU A 72 6.04 -0.99 17.80
C GLU A 72 7.54 -1.35 17.89
N LYS A 73 7.86 -2.62 18.22
CA LYS A 73 9.25 -3.12 18.24
C LYS A 73 9.87 -2.92 16.86
N PRO A 74 11.03 -2.26 16.72
CA PRO A 74 11.61 -1.97 15.42
C PRO A 74 12.06 -3.27 14.74
N ARG A 75 11.42 -3.58 13.62
CA ARG A 75 11.77 -4.71 12.75
C ARG A 75 12.99 -4.41 11.88
N SER A 76 13.58 -5.46 11.30
CA SER A 76 14.81 -5.36 10.48
C SER A 76 14.68 -4.47 9.24
N ASP A 77 13.47 -4.20 8.75
CA ASP A 77 13.15 -3.30 7.62
C ASP A 77 12.48 -1.99 8.07
N PHE A 78 12.83 -1.50 9.27
CA PHE A 78 12.26 -0.27 9.84
C PHE A 78 12.57 0.99 9.00
N MET A 79 13.78 1.10 8.41
CA MET A 79 14.13 2.26 7.59
C MET A 79 13.33 2.30 6.29
N GLU A 80 13.17 1.15 5.64
CA GLU A 80 12.38 0.99 4.42
C GLU A 80 10.90 1.30 4.68
N LEU A 81 10.38 0.88 5.84
CA LEU A 81 9.05 1.28 6.31
C LEU A 81 8.90 2.80 6.46
N VAL A 82 9.85 3.47 7.12
CA VAL A 82 9.77 4.92 7.34
C VAL A 82 9.83 5.66 6.00
N ILE A 83 10.75 5.28 5.12
CA ILE A 83 10.84 5.86 3.76
C ILE A 83 9.53 5.65 3.01
N HIS A 84 8.95 4.45 3.07
CA HIS A 84 7.66 4.15 2.47
C HIS A 84 6.57 5.10 2.98
N HIS A 85 6.43 5.28 4.30
CA HIS A 85 5.38 6.13 4.89
C HIS A 85 5.55 7.61 4.52
N ILE A 86 6.78 8.10 4.45
CA ILE A 86 7.06 9.46 3.98
C ILE A 86 6.61 9.61 2.52
N VAL A 87 6.99 8.67 1.66
CA VAL A 87 6.64 8.68 0.22
C VAL A 87 5.13 8.55 0.00
N THR A 88 4.46 7.68 0.74
CA THR A 88 3.01 7.48 0.60
C THR A 88 2.23 8.67 1.15
N LEU A 89 2.60 9.26 2.31
CA LEU A 89 1.97 10.49 2.80
C LEU A 89 2.16 11.65 1.81
N TRP A 90 3.33 11.74 1.19
CA TRP A 90 3.59 12.70 0.13
C TRP A 90 2.69 12.49 -1.08
N LEU A 91 2.61 11.26 -1.61
CA LEU A 91 1.76 10.90 -2.75
C LEU A 91 0.28 11.19 -2.48
N VAL A 92 -0.20 10.83 -1.29
CA VAL A 92 -1.59 11.01 -0.88
C VAL A 92 -1.91 12.50 -0.69
N GLY A 93 -1.04 13.23 0.00
CA GLY A 93 -1.19 14.69 0.16
C GLY A 93 -1.26 15.40 -1.19
N TRP A 94 -0.28 15.14 -2.06
CA TRP A 94 -0.22 15.79 -3.37
C TRP A 94 -1.36 15.38 -4.30
N SER A 95 -1.68 14.07 -4.40
CA SER A 95 -2.75 13.63 -5.32
C SER A 95 -4.13 14.12 -4.90
N TYR A 96 -4.39 14.33 -3.59
CA TYR A 96 -5.58 15.04 -3.13
C TYR A 96 -5.55 16.53 -3.49
N MET A 97 -4.43 17.21 -3.22
CA MET A 97 -4.28 18.65 -3.47
C MET A 97 -4.44 19.03 -4.94
N ILE A 98 -4.00 18.17 -5.86
CA ILE A 98 -4.02 18.40 -7.31
C ILE A 98 -5.19 17.69 -8.01
N ASN A 99 -6.15 17.13 -7.26
CA ASN A 99 -7.31 16.40 -7.78
C ASN A 99 -6.98 15.20 -8.70
N LEU A 100 -5.84 14.53 -8.50
CA LEU A 100 -5.48 13.26 -9.15
C LEU A 100 -5.88 12.06 -8.28
N THR A 101 -7.10 12.10 -7.75
CA THR A 101 -7.61 11.13 -6.77
C THR A 101 -7.84 9.73 -7.36
N MET A 102 -8.07 9.62 -8.67
CA MET A 102 -8.21 8.33 -9.36
C MET A 102 -6.91 7.52 -9.33
N ILE A 103 -5.76 8.17 -9.54
CA ILE A 103 -4.43 7.54 -9.41
C ILE A 103 -4.23 7.08 -7.96
N GLY A 104 -4.54 7.95 -7.00
CA GLY A 104 -4.45 7.60 -5.58
C GLY A 104 -5.32 6.39 -5.19
N THR A 105 -6.57 6.34 -5.67
CA THR A 105 -7.50 5.22 -5.43
C THR A 105 -6.95 3.92 -6.03
N ALA A 106 -6.42 3.98 -7.25
CA ALA A 106 -5.79 2.83 -7.89
C ALA A 106 -4.55 2.32 -7.13
N ILE A 107 -3.73 3.24 -6.60
CA ILE A 107 -2.57 2.86 -5.76
C ILE A 107 -3.04 2.21 -4.46
N PHE A 108 -4.02 2.78 -3.74
CA PHE A 108 -4.53 2.19 -2.49
C PHE A 108 -5.04 0.77 -2.69
N VAL A 109 -5.90 0.54 -3.70
CA VAL A 109 -6.44 -0.78 -3.98
C VAL A 109 -5.34 -1.80 -4.33
N SER A 110 -4.31 -1.40 -5.11
CA SER A 110 -3.19 -2.31 -5.42
C SER A 110 -2.34 -2.66 -4.20
N MET A 111 -2.27 -1.79 -3.19
CA MET A 111 -1.42 -2.01 -2.02
C MET A 111 -2.15 -2.83 -0.96
N ASP A 112 -3.44 -2.55 -0.72
CA ASP A 112 -4.21 -3.17 0.37
C ASP A 112 -4.66 -4.62 0.05
N LEU A 113 -5.01 -4.93 -1.20
CA LEU A 113 -5.55 -6.26 -1.55
C LEU A 113 -4.59 -7.44 -1.33
N PRO A 114 -3.29 -7.34 -1.67
CA PRO A 114 -2.32 -8.38 -1.34
C PRO A 114 -2.17 -8.62 0.17
N ASP A 115 -2.28 -7.56 0.97
CA ASP A 115 -2.01 -7.63 2.40
C ASP A 115 -3.09 -8.43 3.16
N ILE A 116 -4.31 -8.52 2.61
CA ILE A 116 -5.35 -9.46 3.06
C ILE A 116 -4.81 -10.89 3.05
N TRP A 117 -4.22 -11.31 1.93
CA TRP A 117 -3.74 -12.68 1.76
C TRP A 117 -2.49 -12.96 2.59
N LEU A 118 -1.63 -11.96 2.77
CA LEU A 118 -0.51 -12.05 3.70
C LEU A 118 -1.00 -12.30 5.14
N ALA A 119 -1.92 -11.47 5.62
CA ALA A 119 -2.47 -11.58 6.97
C ALA A 119 -3.23 -12.91 7.18
N VAL A 120 -3.97 -13.37 6.17
CA VAL A 120 -4.61 -14.71 6.18
C VAL A 120 -3.56 -15.81 6.27
N SER A 121 -2.47 -15.74 5.50
CA SER A 121 -1.42 -16.76 5.51
C SER A 121 -0.73 -16.87 6.88
N LYS A 122 -0.47 -15.74 7.54
CA LYS A 122 0.06 -15.69 8.90
C LYS A 122 -0.93 -16.26 9.91
N CYS A 123 -2.20 -15.83 9.86
CA CYS A 123 -3.25 -16.38 10.74
C CYS A 123 -3.37 -17.90 10.64
N LEU A 124 -3.31 -18.47 9.42
CA LEU A 124 -3.33 -19.91 9.22
C LEU A 124 -2.10 -20.62 9.78
N ASN A 125 -0.93 -19.97 9.73
CA ASN A 125 0.30 -20.50 10.33
C ASN A 125 0.17 -20.57 11.87
N TYR A 126 -0.38 -19.52 12.51
CA TYR A 126 -0.64 -19.52 13.95
C TYR A 126 -1.65 -20.58 14.42
N LEU A 127 -2.52 -21.06 13.53
CA LEU A 127 -3.46 -22.14 13.81
C LEU A 127 -2.85 -23.54 13.57
N ASP A 128 -1.53 -23.63 13.35
CA ASP A 128 -0.80 -24.86 12.99
C ASP A 128 -1.34 -25.56 11.72
N LEU A 129 -2.05 -24.83 10.86
CA LEU A 129 -2.58 -25.34 9.58
C LEU A 129 -1.56 -25.19 8.45
N GLN A 130 -0.42 -25.86 8.59
CA GLN A 130 0.77 -25.66 7.76
C GLN A 130 0.50 -25.78 6.26
N ARG A 131 -0.22 -26.84 5.81
CA ARG A 131 -0.53 -27.03 4.38
C ARG A 131 -1.41 -25.91 3.80
N THR A 132 -2.41 -25.46 4.56
CA THR A 132 -3.30 -24.38 4.13
C THR A 132 -2.57 -23.04 4.13
N SER A 133 -1.70 -22.81 5.10
CA SER A 133 -0.84 -21.62 5.15
C SER A 133 0.10 -21.55 3.94
N GLU A 134 0.81 -22.64 3.62
CA GLU A 134 1.69 -22.72 2.43
C GLU A 134 0.93 -22.40 1.12
N VAL A 135 -0.25 -22.99 0.93
CA VAL A 135 -1.10 -22.73 -0.26
C VAL A 135 -1.54 -21.26 -0.30
N SER A 136 -1.98 -20.70 0.83
CA SER A 136 -2.38 -19.30 0.91
C SER A 136 -1.21 -18.34 0.69
N PHE A 137 0.01 -18.71 1.08
CA PHE A 137 1.23 -17.93 0.87
C PHE A 137 1.63 -17.90 -0.60
N VAL A 138 1.54 -19.02 -1.32
CA VAL A 138 1.76 -19.06 -2.77
C VAL A 138 0.71 -18.21 -3.50
N PHE A 139 -0.55 -18.28 -3.07
CA PHE A 139 -1.60 -17.44 -3.63
C PHE A 139 -1.35 -15.95 -3.37
N PHE A 140 -0.97 -15.59 -2.14
CA PHE A 140 -0.51 -14.26 -1.78
C PHE A 140 0.60 -13.78 -2.72
N LEU A 141 1.61 -14.60 -2.99
CA LEU A 141 2.72 -14.23 -3.86
C LEU A 141 2.25 -13.85 -5.27
N VAL A 142 1.32 -14.61 -5.85
CA VAL A 142 0.74 -14.30 -7.17
C VAL A 142 -0.01 -12.97 -7.14
N VAL A 143 -0.88 -12.78 -6.15
CA VAL A 143 -1.65 -11.53 -5.98
C VAL A 143 -0.73 -10.34 -5.75
N TRP A 144 0.31 -10.50 -4.92
CA TRP A 144 1.32 -9.49 -4.63
C TRP A 144 2.04 -9.02 -5.90
N HIS A 145 2.54 -9.93 -6.73
CA HIS A 145 3.26 -9.55 -7.95
C HIS A 145 2.35 -8.86 -8.96
N TYR A 146 1.12 -9.38 -9.14
CA TYR A 146 0.16 -8.77 -10.06
C TYR A 146 -0.24 -7.36 -9.58
N MET A 147 -0.65 -7.22 -8.33
CA MET A 147 -1.14 -5.95 -7.79
C MET A 147 -0.01 -4.94 -7.58
N ARG A 148 1.05 -5.30 -6.85
CA ARG A 148 2.10 -4.34 -6.45
C ARG A 148 3.13 -4.05 -7.52
N HIS A 149 3.34 -4.94 -8.50
CA HIS A 149 4.31 -4.70 -9.57
C HIS A 149 3.65 -4.45 -10.90
N TYR A 150 2.86 -5.40 -11.42
CA TYR A 150 2.32 -5.24 -12.78
C TYR A 150 1.42 -4.00 -12.88
N LEU A 151 0.48 -3.80 -11.95
CA LEU A 151 -0.39 -2.62 -11.97
C LEU A 151 0.33 -1.32 -11.61
N ASN A 152 1.33 -1.37 -10.74
CA ASN A 152 2.13 -0.19 -10.42
C ASN A 152 2.99 0.25 -11.62
N LEU A 153 3.61 -0.70 -12.33
CA LEU A 153 4.32 -0.45 -13.59
C LEU A 153 3.39 0.08 -14.68
N ARG A 154 2.14 -0.40 -14.72
CA ARG A 154 1.10 0.15 -15.62
C ARG A 154 0.79 1.60 -15.29
N ILE A 155 0.66 1.96 -14.02
CA ILE A 155 0.48 3.36 -13.58
C ILE A 155 1.71 4.20 -13.95
N LEU A 156 2.93 3.71 -13.72
CA LEU A 156 4.16 4.41 -14.13
C LEU A 156 4.22 4.65 -15.64
N TRP A 157 3.85 3.64 -16.43
CA TRP A 157 3.76 3.75 -17.89
C TRP A 157 2.75 4.81 -18.31
N SER A 158 1.59 4.85 -17.65
CA SER A 158 0.55 5.86 -17.86
C SER A 158 1.04 7.27 -17.52
N VAL A 159 1.70 7.47 -16.38
CA VAL A 159 2.32 8.76 -16.03
C VAL A 159 3.35 9.19 -17.07
N TRP A 160 4.06 8.25 -17.69
CA TRP A 160 5.06 8.59 -18.69
C TRP A 160 4.49 8.87 -20.09
N ASN A 161 3.47 8.12 -20.53
CA ASN A 161 2.99 8.16 -21.92
C ASN A 161 1.64 8.86 -22.07
N GLU A 162 0.78 8.82 -21.05
CA GLU A 162 -0.60 9.30 -21.11
C GLU A 162 -0.80 10.63 -20.37
N TYR A 163 0.22 11.14 -19.69
CA TYR A 163 0.19 12.47 -19.07
C TYR A 163 -0.21 13.59 -20.04
N ASP A 164 0.16 13.46 -21.30
CA ASP A 164 -0.18 14.41 -22.35
C ASP A 164 -1.64 14.30 -22.85
N LEU A 165 -2.46 13.43 -22.26
CA LEU A 165 -3.91 13.41 -22.46
C LEU A 165 -4.64 14.50 -21.66
N ILE A 166 -3.98 15.12 -20.66
CA ILE A 166 -4.55 16.24 -19.91
C ILE A 166 -4.86 17.40 -20.89
N PRO A 167 -6.07 17.99 -20.90
CA PRO A 167 -6.39 19.09 -21.80
C PRO A 167 -5.39 20.26 -21.70
N GLU A 168 -4.96 20.83 -22.84
CA GLU A 168 -3.88 21.83 -22.91
C GLU A 168 -4.12 23.05 -22.02
N GLN A 169 -5.39 23.44 -21.85
CA GLN A 169 -5.84 24.51 -20.96
C GLN A 169 -5.40 24.33 -19.49
N TRP A 170 -5.21 23.07 -19.06
CA TRP A 170 -4.75 22.70 -17.73
C TRP A 170 -3.27 22.30 -17.70
N ARG A 171 -2.56 22.32 -18.83
CA ARG A 171 -1.11 22.03 -18.91
C ARG A 171 -0.25 23.29 -18.98
N SER A 172 -0.84 24.41 -19.43
CA SER A 172 -0.13 25.68 -19.59
C SER A 172 0.07 26.42 -18.26
N TRP A 173 1.25 27.02 -18.09
CA TRP A 173 1.58 27.89 -16.95
C TRP A 173 0.74 29.20 -16.95
N THR A 174 0.23 29.57 -18.12
CA THR A 174 -0.55 30.79 -18.36
C THR A 174 -2.00 30.42 -18.64
N SER A 175 -2.75 30.07 -17.61
CA SER A 175 -4.22 30.12 -17.71
C SER A 175 -4.63 31.55 -18.09
N PRO A 176 -5.48 31.77 -19.11
CA PRO A 176 -5.98 33.10 -19.48
C PRO A 176 -6.66 33.85 -18.32
N LYS A 177 -7.00 33.14 -17.22
CA LYS A 177 -7.64 33.68 -16.03
C LYS A 177 -6.68 34.00 -14.88
N GLY A 178 -5.35 33.94 -15.05
CA GLY A 178 -4.39 34.66 -14.19
C GLY A 178 -4.40 34.36 -12.69
N TRP A 179 -4.67 33.11 -12.26
CA TRP A 179 -4.61 32.75 -10.84
C TRP A 179 -3.39 31.86 -10.58
N TRP A 180 -2.45 32.42 -9.82
CA TRP A 180 -1.08 31.95 -9.62
C TRP A 180 -0.97 30.60 -8.89
N VAL A 181 0.14 29.91 -9.18
CA VAL A 181 0.56 28.60 -8.66
C VAL A 181 0.84 28.60 -7.13
N PHE A 182 0.82 29.74 -6.45
CA PHE A 182 1.22 29.83 -5.03
C PHE A 182 0.21 30.50 -4.09
N PHE A 183 -1.00 30.84 -4.54
CA PHE A 183 -2.08 31.25 -3.63
C PHE A 183 -3.29 30.32 -3.78
N GLY A 184 -3.16 29.15 -3.15
CA GLY A 184 -4.29 28.33 -2.70
C GLY A 184 -4.95 27.43 -3.74
N PHE A 185 -4.85 26.13 -3.52
CA PHE A 185 -6.01 25.22 -3.48
C PHE A 185 -6.98 25.20 -4.68
N GLY A 186 -6.58 25.51 -5.93
CA GLY A 186 -7.55 25.30 -7.00
C GLY A 186 -7.38 25.83 -8.42
N SER A 187 -6.17 26.12 -8.91
CA SER A 187 -6.07 26.53 -10.33
C SER A 187 -6.02 25.35 -11.31
N GLY A 188 -5.95 24.10 -10.83
CA GLY A 188 -6.08 22.88 -11.65
C GLY A 188 -5.07 22.78 -12.81
N ALA A 189 -4.03 23.61 -12.86
CA ALA A 189 -3.03 23.56 -13.90
C ALA A 189 -1.85 22.71 -13.42
N ILE A 190 -1.48 21.70 -14.21
CA ILE A 190 -0.36 20.79 -13.95
C ILE A 190 0.77 21.11 -14.94
N PRO A 191 1.80 21.90 -14.54
CA PRO A 191 2.95 22.17 -15.40
C PRO A 191 3.68 20.90 -15.80
N ALA A 192 4.34 20.88 -16.96
CA ALA A 192 5.05 19.69 -17.45
C ALA A 192 6.07 19.08 -16.47
N TRP A 193 6.65 19.88 -15.56
CA TRP A 193 7.58 19.37 -14.54
C TRP A 193 6.89 18.50 -13.47
N MET A 194 5.58 18.67 -13.24
CA MET A 194 4.84 17.86 -12.27
C MET A 194 4.72 16.40 -12.69
N LYS A 195 4.89 16.08 -13.98
CA LYS A 195 5.04 14.70 -14.45
C LYS A 195 6.13 13.97 -13.68
N TYR A 196 7.30 14.60 -13.50
CA TYR A 196 8.41 14.02 -12.74
C TYR A 196 8.08 13.89 -11.25
N GLN A 197 7.31 14.83 -10.73
CA GLN A 197 6.89 14.83 -9.33
C GLN A 197 5.85 13.75 -9.01
N ILE A 198 5.04 13.33 -9.98
CA ILE A 198 4.14 12.17 -9.85
C ILE A 198 4.94 10.88 -10.07
N PHE A 199 5.82 10.86 -11.08
CA PHE A 199 6.57 9.66 -11.47
C PHE A 199 7.58 9.21 -10.41
N ALA A 200 8.41 10.13 -9.90
CA ALA A 200 9.52 9.77 -9.02
C ALA A 200 9.08 9.11 -7.69
N PRO A 201 8.05 9.60 -6.97
CA PRO A 201 7.59 8.95 -5.75
C PRO A 201 6.88 7.61 -5.99
N ILE A 202 6.14 7.46 -7.11
CA ILE A 202 5.57 6.15 -7.49
C ILE A 202 6.69 5.16 -7.81
N LEU A 203 7.75 5.60 -8.48
CA LEU A 203 8.92 4.79 -8.74
C LEU A 203 9.63 4.40 -7.44
N ALA A 204 9.80 5.34 -6.50
CA ALA A 204 10.36 5.04 -5.18
C ALA A 204 9.52 3.98 -4.44
N LEU A 205 8.19 4.08 -4.52
CA LEU A 205 7.29 3.07 -3.96
C LEU A 205 7.48 1.70 -4.62
N GLN A 206 7.65 1.66 -5.94
CA GLN A 206 7.96 0.43 -6.69
C GLN A 206 9.32 -0.18 -6.28
N LEU A 207 10.34 0.64 -6.01
CA LEU A 207 11.64 0.16 -5.54
C LEU A 207 11.53 -0.49 -4.15
N VAL A 208 10.82 0.14 -3.21
CA VAL A 208 10.59 -0.45 -1.88
C VAL A 208 9.78 -1.75 -1.98
N ASN A 209 8.74 -1.80 -2.84
CA ASN A 209 8.00 -3.03 -3.08
C ASN A 209 8.90 -4.13 -3.68
N THR A 210 9.86 -3.78 -4.53
CA THR A 210 10.82 -4.74 -5.09
C THR A 210 11.74 -5.31 -4.01
N PHE A 211 12.19 -4.47 -3.07
CA PHE A 211 12.94 -4.92 -1.89
C PHE A 211 12.13 -5.92 -1.04
N TRP A 212 10.88 -5.62 -0.70
CA TRP A 212 10.04 -6.57 0.04
C TRP A 212 9.74 -7.84 -0.73
N SER A 213 9.64 -7.77 -2.06
CA SER A 213 9.46 -8.95 -2.91
C SER A 213 10.66 -9.87 -2.87
N TYR A 214 11.87 -9.33 -2.83
CA TYR A 214 13.08 -10.12 -2.60
C TYR A 214 13.01 -10.88 -1.26
N LEU A 215 12.52 -10.25 -0.18
CA LEU A 215 12.33 -10.92 1.11
C LEU A 215 11.25 -12.02 1.04
N ILE A 216 10.14 -11.76 0.35
CA ILE A 216 9.05 -12.75 0.16
C ILE A 216 9.56 -13.96 -0.63
N TRP A 217 10.34 -13.75 -1.70
CA TRP A 217 10.97 -14.84 -2.45
C TRP A 217 11.95 -15.63 -1.58
N ARG A 218 12.73 -14.96 -0.73
CA ARG A 218 13.63 -15.63 0.23
C ARG A 218 12.85 -16.54 1.18
N ILE A 219 11.69 -16.11 1.67
CA ILE A 219 10.80 -16.95 2.49
C ILE A 219 10.29 -18.15 1.68
N LEU A 220 9.87 -17.94 0.44
CA LEU A 220 9.41 -19.03 -0.44
C LEU A 220 10.51 -20.11 -0.63
N PHE A 221 11.75 -19.71 -0.89
CA PHE A 221 12.85 -20.65 -1.05
C PHE A 221 13.15 -21.45 0.23
N ARG A 222 13.04 -20.81 1.41
CA ARG A 222 13.16 -21.50 2.71
C ARG A 222 12.01 -22.50 2.92
N MET A 223 10.79 -22.11 2.57
CA MET A 223 9.59 -22.96 2.64
C MET A 223 9.73 -24.21 1.75
N ILE A 224 10.23 -24.05 0.51
CA ILE A 224 10.50 -25.17 -0.40
C ILE A 224 11.62 -26.07 0.14
N SER A 225 12.58 -25.51 0.87
CA SER A 225 13.68 -26.25 1.51
C SER A 225 13.25 -27.02 2.76
N GLY A 226 11.96 -27.01 3.11
CA GLY A 226 11.39 -27.78 4.23
C GLY A 226 11.40 -27.05 5.58
N GLN A 227 11.76 -25.76 5.61
CA GLN A 227 11.62 -24.93 6.81
C GLN A 227 10.18 -24.38 6.91
N LYS A 228 9.70 -24.11 8.14
CA LYS A 228 8.41 -23.45 8.33
C LYS A 228 8.42 -22.07 7.65
N ALA A 229 7.26 -21.62 7.16
CA ALA A 229 7.08 -20.29 6.57
C ALA A 229 7.07 -19.19 7.65
N ALA A 230 8.19 -19.06 8.38
CA ALA A 230 8.41 -18.00 9.35
C ALA A 230 8.89 -16.73 8.64
N ASP A 231 8.44 -15.56 9.10
CA ASP A 231 8.83 -14.27 8.54
C ASP A 231 10.26 -13.93 9.01
N VAL A 232 11.20 -13.84 8.07
CA VAL A 232 12.62 -13.55 8.35
C VAL A 232 12.81 -12.21 9.06
N ARG A 233 11.81 -11.31 8.98
CA ARG A 233 11.86 -9.99 9.60
C ARG A 233 11.53 -10.00 11.09
N GLU A 234 10.83 -11.04 11.54
CA GLU A 234 10.30 -11.23 12.89
C GLU A 234 11.13 -12.26 13.69
N GLU A 235 12.30 -12.68 13.18
CA GLU A 235 13.23 -13.69 13.77
C GLU A 235 13.74 -13.36 15.20
N GLY A 236 13.26 -12.30 15.86
CA GLY A 236 13.53 -11.98 17.26
C GLY A 236 12.31 -11.96 18.18
N GLU A 237 11.12 -12.34 17.70
CA GLU A 237 9.88 -12.43 18.51
C GLU A 237 9.51 -13.88 18.82
N ASP A 238 9.58 -14.78 17.83
CA ASP A 238 9.26 -16.20 18.01
C ASP A 238 10.20 -16.89 19.03
N ASP A 239 11.49 -16.54 19.04
CA ASP A 239 12.48 -17.10 19.97
C ASP A 239 12.24 -16.65 21.43
N GLU A 240 11.71 -15.43 21.64
CA GLU A 240 11.39 -14.90 22.97
C GLU A 240 10.10 -15.51 23.53
N GLU A 241 9.08 -15.72 22.69
CA GLU A 241 7.83 -16.38 23.08
C GLU A 241 8.04 -17.88 23.36
N GLU A 242 8.83 -18.59 22.54
CA GLU A 242 9.20 -19.99 22.81
C GLU A 242 10.05 -20.12 24.09
N ALA A 243 10.99 -19.20 24.33
CA ALA A 243 11.79 -19.19 25.56
C ALA A 243 10.92 -18.92 26.80
N GLN A 244 9.96 -18.00 26.72
CA GLN A 244 9.01 -17.72 27.81
C GLN A 244 8.03 -18.88 28.02
N ALA A 245 7.54 -19.52 26.96
CA ALA A 245 6.67 -20.70 27.06
C ALA A 245 7.41 -21.93 27.64
N GLN A 246 8.71 -22.06 27.39
CA GLN A 246 9.56 -23.09 27.99
C GLN A 246 9.88 -22.79 29.46
N ALA A 247 10.06 -21.52 29.84
CA ALA A 247 10.30 -21.09 31.22
C ALA A 247 9.06 -21.25 32.13
N VAL A 248 7.85 -21.23 31.57
CA VAL A 248 6.58 -21.33 32.32
C VAL A 248 6.13 -22.78 32.58
N LYS A 249 6.78 -23.80 32.00
CA LYS A 249 6.52 -25.21 32.38
C LYS A 249 7.21 -25.51 33.72
N PRO A 250 6.48 -25.73 34.83
CA PRO A 250 7.12 -26.19 36.05
C PRO A 250 7.62 -27.62 35.83
N GLU A 251 8.89 -27.87 36.18
CA GLU A 251 9.45 -29.21 36.38
C GLU A 251 8.57 -30.00 37.35
N SER A 252 7.59 -30.73 36.83
CA SER A 252 6.83 -31.68 37.63
C SER A 252 7.45 -33.07 37.45
N LYS A 253 7.89 -33.62 38.59
CA LYS A 253 8.21 -35.02 38.91
C LYS A 253 9.68 -35.45 38.86
N LYS A 254 10.34 -35.35 40.02
CA LYS A 254 11.00 -36.52 40.62
C LYS A 254 10.24 -36.91 41.89
N LYS A 255 9.31 -37.86 41.74
CA LYS A 255 8.80 -38.66 42.88
C LYS A 255 9.91 -39.65 43.27
N ARG A 256 10.24 -39.68 44.56
CA ARG A 256 10.97 -40.77 45.21
C ARG A 256 10.04 -41.40 46.22
#